data_AF-A0A3D1Q5F0-F1
#
_entry.id   AF-A0A3D1Q5F0-F1
#
_cell.length_a   1.000
_cell.length_b   1.000
_cell.length_c   1.000
_cell.angle_alpha   90.00
_cell.angle_beta   90.00
_cell.angle_gamma   90.00
#
_symmetry.space_group_name_H-M   'P 1'
#
loop_
_entity.id
_entity.type
_entity.pdbx_description
1 polymer ?
#
loop_
_entity_poly.entity_id
_entity_poly.type
_entity_poly.pdbx_seq_one_letter_code
_entity_poly.pdbx_strand_id
1 'polypeptide(L)'
;MRAIMRKLNRHQELSPDEYQNLMGYIHHLRVHSLPSYQVFYQRYAEVLYKQYATYLPEFEYTLGDVVSLLAEKPQLLTYALQRPVQWQRFPLPYQPFLQACSLKYLKGQLFYEVVEQMAKKPETLANLPHPRNHEAVMLFEDQNPFKEPGLKAHFDRLSRFSFVTRLQSMRYLTLHKAKQDCVEVLAPDRLGGIFTNKEKSIYYYIYLTESIESKAREACALINLALYGLKTGDSHEI
;
A
#
# COMPACT_ATOMS: atom_id res chain seq x y z
N MET A 1 -7.96 23.50 11.98
CA MET A 1 -8.65 22.21 11.76
C MET A 1 -10.17 22.29 11.51
N ARG A 2 -10.96 23.01 12.31
CA ARG A 2 -12.45 23.09 12.14
C ARG A 2 -12.90 23.55 10.74
N ALA A 3 -12.19 24.48 10.11
CA ALA A 3 -12.47 24.91 8.74
C ALA A 3 -12.25 23.78 7.71
N ILE A 4 -11.12 23.07 7.79
CA ILE A 4 -10.79 21.90 6.95
C ILE A 4 -11.87 20.82 7.09
N MET A 5 -12.28 20.49 8.32
CA MET A 5 -13.35 19.49 8.54
C MET A 5 -14.69 19.91 7.93
N ARG A 6 -15.04 21.20 7.99
CA ARG A 6 -16.25 21.73 7.32
C ARG A 6 -16.16 21.59 5.80
N LYS A 7 -14.98 21.85 5.21
CA LYS A 7 -14.75 21.64 3.77
C LYS A 7 -14.91 20.17 3.38
N LEU A 8 -14.27 19.24 4.12
CA LEU A 8 -14.42 17.80 3.87
C LEU A 8 -15.87 17.34 3.95
N ASN A 9 -16.63 17.78 4.97
CA ASN A 9 -18.07 17.45 5.10
C ASN A 9 -18.92 18.00 3.95
N ARG A 10 -18.49 19.11 3.32
CA ARG A 10 -19.17 19.73 2.18
C ARG A 10 -18.58 19.29 0.84
N HIS A 11 -17.67 18.31 0.84
CA HIS A 11 -16.94 17.87 -0.33
C HIS A 11 -16.22 19.00 -1.09
N GLN A 12 -15.79 20.04 -0.37
CA GLN A 12 -15.03 21.15 -0.93
C GLN A 12 -13.54 20.82 -0.98
N GLU A 13 -12.89 21.28 -2.04
CA GLU A 13 -11.46 21.09 -2.26
C GLU A 13 -10.62 21.85 -1.23
N LEU A 14 -9.57 21.17 -0.75
CA LEU A 14 -8.58 21.74 0.14
C LEU A 14 -7.45 22.37 -0.68
N SER A 15 -6.96 23.53 -0.24
CA SER A 15 -5.70 24.06 -0.75
C SER A 15 -4.52 23.14 -0.37
N PRO A 16 -3.36 23.25 -1.05
CA PRO A 16 -2.17 22.47 -0.69
C PRO A 16 -1.79 22.60 0.78
N ASP A 17 -1.82 23.81 1.35
CA ASP A 17 -1.53 24.05 2.76
C ASP A 17 -2.57 23.41 3.69
N GLU A 18 -3.85 23.46 3.31
CA GLU A 18 -4.92 22.81 4.08
C GLU A 18 -4.77 21.28 4.06
N TYR A 19 -4.42 20.71 2.91
CA TYR A 19 -4.16 19.28 2.77
C TYR A 19 -2.94 18.85 3.59
N GLN A 20 -1.83 19.59 3.55
CA GLN A 20 -0.65 19.32 4.36
C GLN A 20 -0.99 19.39 5.87
N ASN A 21 -1.71 20.42 6.29
CA ASN A 21 -2.19 20.55 7.68
C ASN A 21 -3.09 19.39 8.10
N LEU A 22 -3.94 18.90 7.18
CA LEU A 22 -4.78 17.73 7.41
C LEU A 22 -3.92 16.47 7.61
N MET A 23 -2.91 16.25 6.76
CA MET A 23 -2.02 15.08 6.86
C MET A 23 -1.24 15.11 8.18
N GLY A 24 -0.73 16.26 8.60
CA GLY A 24 -0.07 16.44 9.90
C GLY A 24 -0.99 16.12 11.08
N TYR A 25 -2.25 16.56 11.02
CA TYR A 25 -3.24 16.24 12.04
C TYR A 25 -3.58 14.75 12.09
N ILE A 26 -3.75 14.10 10.94
CA ILE A 26 -4.01 12.65 10.88
C ILE A 26 -2.84 11.88 11.49
N HIS A 27 -1.60 12.27 11.18
CA HIS A 27 -0.41 11.67 11.79
C HIS A 27 -0.40 11.85 13.32
N HIS A 28 -0.68 13.06 13.80
CA HIS A 28 -0.79 13.34 15.24
C HIS A 28 -1.85 12.46 15.92
N LEU A 29 -3.02 12.28 15.31
CA LEU A 29 -4.05 11.37 15.84
C LEU A 29 -3.54 9.93 15.94
N ARG A 30 -2.84 9.43 14.92
CA ARG A 30 -2.29 8.06 14.94
C ARG A 30 -1.29 7.83 16.06
N VAL A 31 -0.43 8.81 16.33
CA VAL A 31 0.62 8.70 17.35
C VAL A 31 0.09 8.91 18.77
N HIS A 32 -0.83 9.86 18.95
CA HIS A 32 -1.22 10.31 20.29
C HIS A 32 -2.63 9.88 20.73
N SER A 33 -3.52 9.50 19.81
CA SER A 33 -4.88 9.06 20.15
C SER A 33 -5.46 8.12 19.10
N LEU A 34 -5.12 6.84 19.21
CA LEU A 34 -5.69 5.79 18.36
C LEU A 34 -7.24 5.76 18.36
N PRO A 35 -7.95 5.96 19.49
CA PRO A 35 -9.42 6.04 19.46
C PRO A 35 -9.95 7.19 18.60
N SER A 36 -9.33 8.38 18.70
CA SER A 36 -9.71 9.52 17.86
C SER A 36 -9.37 9.29 16.39
N TYR A 37 -8.24 8.62 16.11
CA TYR A 37 -7.90 8.20 14.76
C TYR A 37 -8.95 7.25 14.17
N GLN A 38 -9.44 6.27 14.92
CA GLN A 38 -10.47 5.33 14.47
C GLN A 38 -11.77 6.05 14.09
N VAL A 39 -12.23 6.99 14.93
CA VAL A 39 -13.41 7.82 14.62
C VAL A 39 -13.19 8.66 13.36
N PHE A 40 -12.00 9.25 13.21
CA PHE A 40 -11.64 10.02 12.02
C PHE A 40 -11.64 9.14 10.76
N TYR A 41 -10.99 7.97 10.84
CA TYR A 41 -10.88 7.00 9.76
C TYR A 41 -12.27 6.57 9.27
N GLN A 42 -13.16 6.17 10.19
CA GLN A 42 -14.52 5.72 9.87
C GLN A 42 -15.32 6.80 9.12
N ARG A 43 -15.06 8.08 9.39
CA ARG A 43 -15.80 9.19 8.81
C ARG A 43 -15.20 9.72 7.50
N TYR A 44 -13.88 9.73 7.38
CA TYR A 44 -13.18 10.50 6.35
C TYR A 44 -12.26 9.67 5.44
N ALA A 45 -11.97 8.40 5.73
CA ALA A 45 -11.07 7.59 4.90
C ALA A 45 -11.58 7.47 3.45
N GLU A 46 -12.87 7.19 3.26
CA GLU A 46 -13.47 7.08 1.93
C GLU A 46 -13.49 8.44 1.19
N VAL A 47 -13.77 9.53 1.91
CA VAL A 47 -13.74 10.89 1.35
C VAL A 47 -12.34 11.23 0.86
N LEU A 48 -11.32 10.94 1.68
CA LEU A 48 -9.93 11.19 1.35
C LEU A 48 -9.44 10.34 0.17
N TYR A 49 -9.87 9.09 0.10
CA TYR A 49 -9.58 8.21 -1.03
C TYR A 49 -10.22 8.75 -2.32
N LYS A 50 -11.52 9.05 -2.31
CA LYS A 50 -12.26 9.49 -3.51
C LYS A 50 -11.80 10.85 -4.03
N GLN A 51 -11.49 11.79 -3.14
CA GLN A 51 -11.17 13.17 -3.54
C GLN A 51 -9.68 13.41 -3.79
N TYR A 52 -8.82 12.75 -3.01
CA TYR A 52 -7.39 13.04 -2.97
C TYR A 52 -6.52 11.81 -3.23
N ALA A 53 -7.11 10.67 -3.66
CA ALA A 53 -6.42 9.39 -3.79
C ALA A 53 -5.58 9.00 -2.55
N THR A 54 -6.01 9.49 -1.38
CA THR A 54 -5.26 9.35 -0.13
C THR A 54 -5.79 8.15 0.64
N TYR A 55 -5.02 7.06 0.61
CA TYR A 55 -5.33 5.88 1.40
C TYR A 55 -4.93 6.09 2.86
N LEU A 56 -5.89 5.94 3.77
CA LEU A 56 -5.62 5.87 5.21
C LEU A 56 -5.64 4.39 5.65
N PRO A 57 -4.64 3.92 6.41
CA PRO A 57 -4.66 2.55 6.92
C PRO A 57 -5.50 2.46 8.21
N GLU A 58 -6.49 1.57 8.28
CA GLU A 58 -7.29 1.38 9.50
C GLU A 58 -6.44 0.93 10.70
N PHE A 59 -5.39 0.16 10.42
CA PHE A 59 -4.50 -0.44 11.40
C PHE A 59 -3.07 0.00 11.14
N GLU A 60 -2.22 -0.06 12.16
CA GLU A 60 -0.80 0.26 12.02
C GLU A 60 -0.09 -0.72 11.08
N TYR A 61 -0.42 -2.01 11.21
CA TYR A 61 0.03 -3.11 10.38
C TYR A 61 -1.07 -3.49 9.39
N THR A 62 -0.69 -3.71 8.14
CA THR A 62 -1.58 -3.91 7.00
C THR A 62 -1.19 -5.15 6.20
N LEU A 63 -1.85 -5.39 5.07
CA LEU A 63 -1.55 -6.52 4.19
C LEU A 63 -0.07 -6.55 3.74
N GLY A 64 0.54 -5.39 3.43
CA GLY A 64 1.96 -5.33 3.04
C GLY A 64 2.90 -5.78 4.17
N ASP A 65 2.57 -5.43 5.41
CA ASP A 65 3.33 -5.87 6.58
C ASP A 65 3.16 -7.39 6.81
N VAL A 66 1.93 -7.91 6.64
CA VAL A 66 1.66 -9.36 6.76
C VAL A 66 2.38 -10.15 5.67
N VAL A 67 2.39 -9.66 4.43
CA VAL A 67 3.16 -10.26 3.34
C VAL A 67 4.64 -10.37 3.72
N SER A 68 5.22 -9.29 4.25
CA SER A 68 6.61 -9.28 4.71
C SER A 68 6.85 -10.29 5.83
N LEU A 69 5.93 -10.39 6.79
CA LEU A 69 5.99 -11.38 7.87
C LEU A 69 5.92 -12.83 7.34
N LEU A 70 5.05 -13.10 6.39
CA LEU A 70 4.87 -14.44 5.81
C LEU A 70 6.07 -14.85 4.95
N ALA A 71 6.74 -13.89 4.29
CA ALA A 71 7.99 -14.14 3.59
C ALA A 71 9.13 -14.50 4.56
N GLU A 72 9.21 -13.80 5.70
CA GLU A 72 10.22 -14.09 6.74
C GLU A 72 9.91 -15.38 7.52
N LYS A 73 8.63 -15.67 7.76
CA LYS A 73 8.16 -16.81 8.55
C LYS A 73 7.14 -17.65 7.78
N PRO A 74 7.55 -18.39 6.72
CA PRO A 74 6.64 -19.15 5.86
C PRO A 74 5.76 -20.17 6.61
N GLN A 75 6.21 -20.68 7.75
CA GLN A 75 5.43 -21.59 8.60
C GLN A 75 4.07 -21.00 9.03
N LEU A 76 3.95 -19.66 9.10
CA LEU A 76 2.71 -18.99 9.46
C LEU A 76 1.64 -19.07 8.35
N LEU A 77 2.00 -19.43 7.11
CA LEU A 77 1.05 -19.62 6.01
C LEU A 77 -0.03 -20.65 6.35
N THR A 78 0.32 -21.71 7.07
CA THR A 78 -0.62 -22.77 7.48
C THR A 78 -1.79 -22.23 8.32
N TYR A 79 -1.53 -21.20 9.14
CA TYR A 79 -2.53 -20.49 9.93
C TYR A 79 -3.24 -19.40 9.14
N ALA A 80 -2.54 -18.75 8.20
CA ALA A 80 -3.08 -17.73 7.31
C ALA A 80 -4.16 -18.27 6.35
N LEU A 81 -3.99 -19.51 5.89
CA LEU A 81 -4.89 -20.19 4.95
C LEU A 81 -6.19 -20.69 5.59
N GLN A 82 -6.25 -20.77 6.92
CA GLN A 82 -7.48 -21.19 7.62
C GLN A 82 -8.60 -20.18 7.36
N ARG A 83 -9.84 -20.66 7.29
CA ARG A 83 -11.03 -19.82 7.11
C ARG A 83 -12.01 -20.08 8.26
N PRO A 84 -12.14 -19.17 9.24
CA PRO A 84 -11.41 -17.91 9.39
C PRO A 84 -9.93 -18.07 9.72
N VAL A 85 -9.10 -17.08 9.36
CA VAL A 85 -7.67 -17.04 9.70
C VAL A 85 -7.46 -17.18 11.21
N GLN A 86 -6.51 -18.04 11.61
CA GLN A 86 -6.13 -18.23 13.02
C GLN A 86 -5.21 -17.11 13.51
N TRP A 87 -5.75 -15.89 13.57
CA TRP A 87 -5.01 -14.66 13.85
C TRP A 87 -4.28 -14.66 15.20
N GLN A 88 -4.75 -15.43 16.19
CA GLN A 88 -4.09 -15.56 17.51
C GLN A 88 -2.69 -16.18 17.43
N ARG A 89 -2.36 -16.87 16.33
CA ARG A 89 -1.03 -17.48 16.11
C ARG A 89 0.01 -16.47 15.60
N PHE A 90 -0.41 -15.26 15.25
CA PHE A 90 0.47 -14.21 14.72
C PHE A 90 0.98 -13.29 15.84
N PRO A 91 2.11 -12.59 15.63
CA PRO A 91 2.60 -11.60 16.59
C PRO A 91 1.55 -10.51 16.87
N LEU A 92 1.51 -10.04 18.12
CA LEU A 92 0.49 -9.10 18.62
C LEU A 92 0.21 -7.90 17.69
N PRO A 93 1.21 -7.22 17.09
CA PRO A 93 0.94 -6.04 16.27
C PRO A 93 0.11 -6.30 15.00
N TYR A 94 0.14 -7.54 14.48
CA TYR A 94 -0.60 -7.95 13.28
C TYR A 94 -2.02 -8.42 13.58
N GLN A 95 -2.30 -8.81 14.82
CA GLN A 95 -3.57 -9.43 15.20
C GLN A 95 -4.80 -8.57 14.91
N PRO A 96 -4.82 -7.24 15.12
CA PRO A 96 -5.99 -6.42 14.82
C PRO A 96 -6.41 -6.46 13.35
N PHE A 97 -5.45 -6.37 12.43
CA PHE A 97 -5.71 -6.47 10.99
C PHE A 97 -6.21 -7.86 10.60
N LEU A 98 -5.54 -8.91 11.09
CA LEU A 98 -5.91 -10.30 10.78
C LEU A 98 -7.27 -10.69 11.38
N GLN A 99 -7.57 -10.22 12.59
CA GLN A 99 -8.89 -10.37 13.20
C GLN A 99 -9.95 -9.68 12.34
N ALA A 100 -9.69 -8.47 11.83
CA ALA A 100 -10.62 -7.81 10.92
C ALA A 100 -10.84 -8.59 9.60
N CYS A 101 -9.79 -9.21 9.04
CA CYS A 101 -9.90 -10.11 7.89
C CYS A 101 -10.71 -11.38 8.21
N SER A 102 -10.63 -11.87 9.45
CA SER A 102 -11.39 -13.05 9.91
C SER A 102 -12.90 -12.78 10.05
N LEU A 103 -13.28 -11.55 10.39
CA LEU A 103 -14.67 -11.17 10.71
C LEU A 103 -15.42 -10.54 9.53
N LYS A 104 -14.72 -9.92 8.57
CA LYS A 104 -15.34 -9.14 7.48
C LYS A 104 -15.05 -9.78 6.13
N TYR A 105 -16.06 -10.37 5.49
CA TYR A 105 -15.94 -11.10 4.21
C TYR A 105 -15.14 -10.34 3.14
N LEU A 106 -15.51 -9.09 2.85
CA LEU A 106 -14.83 -8.29 1.82
C LEU A 106 -13.37 -7.96 2.16
N LYS A 107 -13.04 -7.73 3.44
CA LYS A 107 -11.64 -7.50 3.86
C LYS A 107 -10.82 -8.79 3.88
N GLY A 108 -11.47 -9.90 4.21
CA GLY A 108 -10.87 -11.22 4.18
C GLY A 108 -10.54 -11.64 2.76
N GLN A 109 -11.37 -11.31 1.77
CA GLN A 109 -11.20 -11.77 0.39
C GLN A 109 -9.81 -11.46 -0.18
N LEU A 110 -9.41 -10.19 -0.24
CA LEU A 110 -8.09 -9.82 -0.76
C LEU A 110 -6.94 -10.45 0.03
N PHE A 111 -7.08 -10.52 1.35
CA PHE A 111 -6.11 -11.19 2.21
C PHE A 111 -5.94 -12.67 1.83
N TYR A 112 -7.04 -13.42 1.69
CA TYR A 112 -6.98 -14.82 1.31
C TYR A 112 -6.45 -15.02 -0.12
N GLU A 113 -6.80 -14.15 -1.06
CA GLU A 113 -6.25 -14.21 -2.43
C GLU A 113 -4.71 -14.07 -2.43
N VAL A 114 -4.17 -13.13 -1.65
CA VAL A 114 -2.72 -12.95 -1.50
C VAL A 114 -2.07 -14.16 -0.84
N VAL A 115 -2.62 -14.63 0.28
CA VAL A 115 -2.06 -15.78 1.01
C VAL A 115 -2.11 -17.05 0.17
N GLU A 116 -3.17 -17.27 -0.60
CA GLU A 116 -3.28 -18.39 -1.52
C GLU A 116 -2.27 -18.32 -2.65
N GLN A 117 -2.01 -17.14 -3.22
CA GLN A 117 -0.95 -16.97 -4.22
C GLN A 117 0.42 -17.32 -3.63
N MET A 118 0.71 -16.85 -2.42
CA MET A 118 1.97 -17.14 -1.71
C MET A 118 2.12 -18.64 -1.39
N ALA A 119 1.01 -19.35 -1.12
CA ALA A 119 1.02 -20.77 -0.80
C ALA A 119 1.07 -21.69 -2.03
N LYS A 120 0.37 -21.35 -3.12
CA LYS A 120 0.32 -22.15 -4.36
C LYS A 120 1.66 -22.21 -5.08
N LYS A 121 2.51 -21.20 -4.88
CA LYS A 121 3.87 -21.15 -5.40
C LYS A 121 4.82 -20.96 -4.20
N PRO A 122 5.17 -22.03 -3.46
CA PRO A 122 6.12 -21.90 -2.35
C PRO A 122 7.46 -21.30 -2.79
N GLU A 123 7.83 -21.54 -4.04
CA GLU A 123 8.97 -20.90 -4.71
C GLU A 123 8.83 -19.38 -4.77
N THR A 124 7.61 -18.82 -4.91
CA THR A 124 7.39 -17.37 -4.87
C THR A 124 7.89 -16.77 -3.57
N LEU A 125 7.69 -17.42 -2.42
CA LEU A 125 8.21 -16.91 -1.16
C LEU A 125 9.74 -16.94 -1.09
N ALA A 126 10.34 -18.06 -1.51
CA ALA A 126 11.80 -18.19 -1.59
C ALA A 126 12.42 -17.26 -2.65
N ASN A 127 11.62 -16.84 -3.63
CA ASN A 127 11.99 -16.00 -4.75
C ASN A 127 11.48 -14.55 -4.59
N LEU A 128 11.05 -14.13 -3.39
CA LEU A 128 10.95 -12.71 -3.09
C LEU A 128 12.34 -12.14 -2.82
N PRO A 129 12.59 -10.85 -3.13
CA PRO A 129 13.82 -10.22 -2.70
C PRO A 129 13.91 -10.20 -1.16
N HIS A 130 15.11 -10.29 -0.62
CA HIS A 130 15.32 -10.33 0.83
C HIS A 130 14.83 -9.02 1.48
N PRO A 131 14.45 -9.05 2.76
CA PRO A 131 14.11 -7.83 3.50
C PRO A 131 15.26 -6.81 3.50
N ARG A 132 14.93 -5.53 3.47
CA ARG A 132 15.89 -4.42 3.64
C ARG A 132 16.32 -4.29 5.10
N ASN A 133 17.50 -3.71 5.33
CA ASN A 133 18.04 -3.45 6.67
C ASN A 133 17.66 -2.07 7.25
N HIS A 134 17.17 -1.15 6.40
CA HIS A 134 16.88 0.24 6.77
C HIS A 134 15.51 0.67 6.25
N GLU A 135 14.97 1.77 6.77
CA GLU A 135 13.73 2.32 6.24
C GLU A 135 13.82 2.66 4.75
N ALA A 136 12.70 2.51 4.05
CA ALA A 136 12.64 2.82 2.62
C ALA A 136 12.83 4.33 2.40
N VAL A 137 13.74 4.70 1.50
CA VAL A 137 13.97 6.11 1.14
C VAL A 137 12.90 6.57 0.17
N MET A 138 12.23 7.69 0.45
CA MET A 138 11.22 8.27 -0.44
C MET A 138 11.72 9.60 -1.00
N LEU A 139 11.82 9.67 -2.32
CA LEU A 139 12.23 10.87 -3.04
C LEU A 139 11.03 11.40 -3.83
N PHE A 140 10.64 12.63 -3.50
CA PHE A 140 9.55 13.34 -4.15
C PHE A 140 10.08 14.46 -5.04
N GLU A 141 9.36 14.76 -6.12
CA GLU A 141 9.61 15.94 -6.94
C GLU A 141 9.54 17.20 -6.05
N ASP A 142 10.45 18.15 -6.29
CA ASP A 142 10.65 19.37 -5.48
C ASP A 142 10.86 19.12 -3.97
N GLN A 143 11.20 17.89 -3.56
CA GLN A 143 11.31 17.47 -2.17
C GLN A 143 10.04 17.70 -1.33
N ASN A 144 8.88 17.82 -1.98
CA ASN A 144 7.60 18.05 -1.31
C ASN A 144 6.71 16.79 -1.37
N PRO A 145 6.58 16.03 -0.28
CA PRO A 145 5.75 14.82 -0.25
C PRO A 145 4.24 15.10 -0.44
N PHE A 146 3.80 16.33 -0.22
CA PHE A 146 2.38 16.72 -0.28
C PHE A 146 2.05 17.59 -1.50
N LYS A 147 3.01 17.79 -2.41
CA LYS A 147 2.76 18.48 -3.70
C LYS A 147 1.65 17.77 -4.47
N GLU A 148 1.67 16.44 -4.46
CA GLU A 148 0.70 15.60 -5.16
C GLU A 148 -0.16 14.85 -4.13
N PRO A 149 -1.45 15.23 -3.99
CA PRO A 149 -2.33 14.58 -3.03
C PRO A 149 -2.39 13.07 -3.24
N GLY A 150 -2.26 12.33 -2.14
CA GLY A 150 -2.30 10.87 -2.11
C GLY A 150 -0.96 10.17 -2.41
N LEU A 151 -0.02 10.82 -3.10
CA LEU A 151 1.23 10.17 -3.52
C LEU A 151 2.07 9.69 -2.33
N LYS A 152 2.23 10.52 -1.30
CA LYS A 152 2.93 10.14 -0.06
C LYS A 152 2.26 8.94 0.62
N ALA A 153 0.93 8.95 0.72
CA ALA A 153 0.18 7.84 1.30
C ALA A 153 0.33 6.55 0.48
N HIS A 154 0.43 6.68 -0.85
CA HIS A 154 0.71 5.57 -1.73
C HIS A 154 2.12 5.00 -1.53
N PHE A 155 3.13 5.86 -1.42
CA PHE A 155 4.50 5.45 -1.10
C PHE A 155 4.59 4.81 0.29
N ASP A 156 3.84 5.31 1.27
CA ASP A 156 3.75 4.70 2.61
C ASP A 156 3.15 3.28 2.59
N ARG A 157 2.31 2.94 1.60
CA ARG A 157 1.82 1.56 1.39
C ARG A 157 2.90 0.69 0.75
N LEU A 158 3.57 1.20 -0.27
CA LEU A 158 4.63 0.50 -0.98
C LEU A 158 5.85 0.21 -0.08
N SER A 159 6.18 1.10 0.85
CA SER A 159 7.29 0.88 1.79
C SER A 159 7.02 -0.23 2.81
N ARG A 160 5.77 -0.70 2.96
CA ARG A 160 5.43 -1.83 3.83
C ARG A 160 5.96 -3.16 3.35
N PHE A 161 6.27 -3.28 2.06
CA PHE A 161 6.94 -4.46 1.52
C PHE A 161 8.42 -4.38 1.88
N SER A 162 8.89 -5.31 2.71
CA SER A 162 10.25 -5.27 3.28
C SER A 162 11.36 -5.26 2.23
N PHE A 163 11.10 -5.78 1.04
CA PHE A 163 12.05 -5.77 -0.08
C PHE A 163 12.14 -4.45 -0.86
N VAL A 164 11.32 -3.44 -0.55
CA VAL A 164 11.36 -2.11 -1.20
C VAL A 164 12.36 -1.20 -0.49
N THR A 165 13.43 -0.80 -1.17
CA THR A 165 14.52 0.03 -0.61
C THR A 165 14.34 1.52 -0.87
N ARG A 166 13.82 1.89 -2.04
CA ARG A 166 13.62 3.29 -2.42
C ARG A 166 12.40 3.46 -3.32
N LEU A 167 11.69 4.57 -3.13
CA LEU A 167 10.59 5.02 -3.96
C LEU A 167 10.92 6.42 -4.49
N GLN A 168 10.77 6.63 -5.80
CA GLN A 168 11.16 7.89 -6.43
C GLN A 168 10.13 8.33 -7.46
N SER A 169 9.44 9.45 -7.23
CA SER A 169 8.59 10.07 -8.25
C SER A 169 9.45 10.69 -9.35
N MET A 170 9.05 10.52 -10.62
CA MET A 170 9.84 10.96 -11.77
C MET A 170 9.19 12.11 -12.53
N ARG A 171 8.04 11.84 -13.15
CA ARG A 171 7.38 12.79 -14.06
C ARG A 171 5.89 12.50 -14.18
N TYR A 172 5.13 13.52 -14.54
CA TYR A 172 3.75 13.38 -14.99
C TYR A 172 3.70 12.63 -16.31
N LEU A 173 2.70 11.76 -16.46
CA LEU A 173 2.34 11.19 -17.76
C LEU A 173 1.58 12.26 -18.55
N THR A 174 2.16 12.72 -19.68
CA THR A 174 1.74 13.93 -20.39
C THR A 174 0.61 13.72 -21.40
N LEU A 175 0.36 12.49 -21.85
CA LEU A 175 -0.56 12.22 -22.96
C LEU A 175 -1.87 11.59 -22.52
N HIS A 176 -1.84 10.62 -21.59
CA HIS A 176 -3.05 9.98 -21.08
C HIS A 176 -2.92 9.65 -19.60
N LYS A 177 -3.99 9.93 -18.84
CA LYS A 177 -4.17 9.43 -17.49
C LYS A 177 -4.33 7.91 -17.55
N ALA A 178 -3.61 7.19 -16.71
CA ALA A 178 -3.77 5.74 -16.62
C ALA A 178 -5.17 5.40 -16.09
N LYS A 179 -5.75 4.31 -16.59
CA LYS A 179 -7.07 3.82 -16.15
C LYS A 179 -7.04 3.36 -14.69
N GLN A 180 -5.91 2.82 -14.27
CA GLN A 180 -5.68 2.29 -12.93
C GLN A 180 -4.19 2.36 -12.57
N ASP A 181 -3.91 2.31 -11.28
CA ASP A 181 -2.56 2.13 -10.78
C ASP A 181 -2.07 0.71 -11.06
N CYS A 182 -0.80 0.59 -11.43
CA CYS A 182 -0.16 -0.69 -11.69
C CYS A 182 1.35 -0.57 -11.46
N VAL A 183 2.00 -1.73 -11.35
CA VAL A 183 3.45 -1.87 -11.28
C VAL A 183 3.92 -2.83 -12.38
N GLU A 184 5.08 -2.54 -12.97
CA GLU A 184 5.70 -3.33 -14.02
C GLU A 184 7.19 -3.56 -13.72
N VAL A 185 7.76 -4.64 -14.26
CA VAL A 185 9.19 -4.91 -14.13
C VAL A 185 9.94 -4.08 -15.18
N LEU A 186 10.94 -3.31 -14.76
CA LEU A 186 11.80 -2.54 -15.66
C LEU A 186 13.21 -3.09 -15.75
N ALA A 187 13.73 -3.60 -14.63
CA ALA A 187 15.06 -4.14 -14.50
C ALA A 187 15.10 -5.17 -13.35
N PRO A 188 16.15 -5.99 -13.25
CA PRO A 188 16.28 -7.00 -12.20
C PRO A 188 16.20 -6.48 -10.75
N ASP A 189 16.46 -5.20 -10.52
CA ASP A 189 16.39 -4.51 -9.21
C ASP A 189 15.36 -3.37 -9.15
N ARG A 190 14.58 -3.17 -10.22
CA ARG A 190 13.74 -1.98 -10.35
C ARG A 190 12.41 -2.27 -11.02
N LEU A 191 11.35 -1.79 -10.38
CA LEU A 191 9.99 -1.77 -10.91
C LEU A 191 9.59 -0.33 -11.26
N GLY A 192 8.68 -0.21 -12.21
CA GLY A 192 8.00 1.03 -12.58
C GLY A 192 6.59 1.00 -12.01
N GLY A 193 6.11 2.12 -11.51
CA GLY A 193 4.75 2.23 -11.01
C GLY A 193 4.06 3.46 -11.54
N ILE A 194 2.74 3.36 -11.69
CA ILE A 194 1.87 4.49 -11.99
C ILE A 194 0.99 4.75 -10.79
N PHE A 195 0.92 6.02 -10.36
CA PHE A 195 -0.01 6.51 -9.36
C PHE A 195 -0.94 7.52 -10.01
N THR A 196 -2.23 7.39 -9.77
CA THR A 196 -3.26 8.18 -10.44
C THR A 196 -4.18 8.83 -9.41
N ASN A 197 -4.22 10.16 -9.41
CA ASN A 197 -5.17 10.93 -8.61
C ASN A 197 -6.32 11.48 -9.49
N LYS A 198 -7.10 12.44 -9.01
CA LYS A 198 -8.21 13.02 -9.78
C LYS A 198 -7.73 13.70 -11.07
N GLU A 199 -6.59 14.39 -11.03
CA GLU A 199 -6.13 15.28 -12.09
C GLU A 199 -5.17 14.61 -13.07
N LYS A 200 -4.26 13.77 -12.57
CA LYS A 200 -3.08 13.34 -13.32
C LYS A 200 -2.61 11.95 -12.91
N SER A 201 -1.73 11.39 -13.74
CA SER A 201 -0.97 10.18 -13.42
C SER A 201 0.52 10.52 -13.33
N ILE A 202 1.18 9.94 -12.34
CA ILE A 202 2.59 10.17 -12.00
C ILE A 202 3.31 8.84 -12.13
N TYR A 203 4.41 8.85 -12.87
CA TYR A 203 5.30 7.70 -12.95
C TYR A 203 6.34 7.77 -11.84
N TYR A 204 6.61 6.62 -11.22
CA TYR A 204 7.61 6.48 -10.17
C TYR A 204 8.39 5.17 -10.30
N TYR A 205 9.56 5.12 -9.67
CA TYR A 205 10.36 3.91 -9.54
C TYR A 205 10.24 3.29 -8.16
N ILE A 206 10.27 1.97 -8.12
CA ILE A 206 10.42 1.15 -6.92
C ILE A 206 11.74 0.40 -7.06
N TYR A 207 12.66 0.63 -6.13
CA TYR A 207 13.93 -0.09 -6.07
C TYR A 207 13.81 -1.25 -5.08
N LEU A 208 14.36 -2.39 -5.49
CA LEU A 208 14.36 -3.63 -4.72
C LEU A 208 15.69 -3.79 -3.96
N THR A 209 15.74 -4.77 -3.07
CA THR A 209 16.96 -5.13 -2.33
C THR A 209 17.95 -5.95 -3.14
N GLU A 210 17.49 -6.67 -4.17
CA GLU A 210 18.30 -7.58 -4.98
C GLU A 210 18.13 -7.29 -6.47
N SER A 211 19.20 -7.51 -7.23
CA SER A 211 19.20 -7.42 -8.70
C SER A 211 19.06 -8.81 -9.32
N ILE A 212 17.85 -9.38 -9.24
CA ILE A 212 17.53 -10.71 -9.75
C ILE A 212 16.16 -10.66 -10.44
N GLU A 213 16.14 -10.91 -11.75
CA GLU A 213 14.94 -10.72 -12.58
C GLU A 213 13.76 -11.58 -12.13
N SER A 214 13.99 -12.85 -11.78
CA SER A 214 12.95 -13.74 -11.27
C SER A 214 12.33 -13.19 -9.99
N LYS A 215 13.11 -12.57 -9.11
CA LYS A 215 12.63 -11.98 -7.87
C LYS A 215 11.87 -10.68 -8.10
N ALA A 216 12.32 -9.85 -9.04
CA ALA A 216 11.61 -8.65 -9.45
C ALA A 216 10.22 -8.97 -10.00
N ARG A 217 10.10 -10.04 -10.81
CA ARG A 217 8.80 -10.51 -11.34
C ARG A 217 7.84 -10.94 -10.24
N GLU A 218 8.31 -11.72 -9.25
CA GLU A 218 7.47 -12.13 -8.12
C GLU A 218 7.08 -10.95 -7.21
N ALA A 219 8.02 -10.04 -6.92
CA ALA A 219 7.74 -8.82 -6.16
C ALA A 219 6.68 -7.95 -6.87
N CYS A 220 6.82 -7.77 -8.19
CA CYS A 220 5.87 -7.03 -9.02
C CYS A 220 4.47 -7.67 -8.99
N ALA A 221 4.39 -8.99 -9.17
CA ALA A 221 3.13 -9.73 -9.14
C ALA A 221 2.43 -9.58 -7.78
N LEU A 222 3.19 -9.70 -6.69
CA LEU A 222 2.66 -9.63 -5.34
C LEU A 222 2.19 -8.22 -4.97
N ILE A 223 2.94 -7.18 -5.34
CA ILE A 223 2.53 -5.79 -5.14
C ILE A 223 1.23 -5.51 -5.90
N ASN A 224 1.15 -5.93 -7.18
CA ASN A 224 -0.03 -5.72 -8.01
C ASN A 224 -1.29 -6.38 -7.42
N LEU A 225 -1.17 -7.62 -6.95
CA LEU A 225 -2.28 -8.28 -6.27
C LEU A 225 -2.63 -7.56 -4.97
N ALA A 226 -1.65 -7.35 -4.08
CA ALA A 226 -1.90 -6.87 -2.72
C ALA A 226 -2.39 -5.41 -2.66
N LEU A 227 -1.99 -4.55 -3.60
CA LEU A 227 -2.37 -3.13 -3.59
C LEU A 227 -3.51 -2.79 -4.54
N TYR A 228 -3.64 -3.51 -5.66
CA TYR A 228 -4.56 -3.17 -6.75
C TYR A 228 -5.53 -4.30 -7.13
N GLY A 229 -5.38 -5.49 -6.54
CA GLY A 229 -6.22 -6.66 -6.86
C GLY A 229 -5.95 -7.24 -8.25
N LEU A 230 -4.83 -6.89 -8.88
CA LEU A 230 -4.48 -7.34 -10.23
C LEU A 230 -3.77 -8.70 -10.17
N LYS A 231 -4.39 -9.73 -10.73
CA LYS A 231 -3.79 -11.06 -10.84
C LYS A 231 -2.87 -11.12 -12.05
N THR A 232 -1.65 -11.63 -11.87
CA THR A 232 -0.80 -12.00 -13.01
C THR A 232 -1.47 -13.13 -13.78
N GLY A 233 -2.01 -12.82 -14.96
CA GLY A 233 -2.80 -13.74 -15.78
C GLY A 233 -3.87 -13.06 -16.64
N ASP A 234 -4.34 -11.87 -16.25
CA ASP A 234 -5.28 -11.06 -17.05
C ASP A 234 -4.56 -10.19 -18.11
N SER A 235 -3.33 -10.56 -18.46
CA SER A 235 -2.57 -9.99 -19.59
C SER A 235 -2.82 -10.79 -20.88
N HIS A 236 -4.08 -11.11 -21.13
CA HIS A 236 -4.65 -11.36 -22.46
C HIS A 236 -5.98 -10.61 -22.38
N GLU A 237 -6.14 -9.42 -22.94
CA GLU A 237 -6.11 -9.11 -24.36
C GLU A 237 -5.75 -7.62 -24.56
N ILE A 238 -5.09 -7.33 -25.67
CA ILE A 238 -4.92 -5.99 -26.25
C ILE A 238 -6.27 -5.46 -26.70
#